data_AF-A0A2A7HXL0-F1
#
_entry.id   AF-A0A2A7HXL0-F1
#
_cell.length_a   1.000
_cell.length_b   1.000
_cell.length_c   1.000
_cell.angle_alpha   90.00
_cell.angle_beta   90.00
_cell.angle_gamma   90.00
#
_symmetry.space_group_name_H-M   'P 1'
#
loop_
_entity.id
_entity.type
_entity.pdbx_description
1 polymer ?
#
loop_
_entity_poly.entity_id
_entity_poly.type
_entity_poly.pdbx_seq_one_letter_code
_entity_poly.pdbx_strand_id
1 'polypeptide(L)'
;MKMAIGIDIGGTKIMAGSILQVKEAVKNVVDWRIATSEKSLYMERTASAESSGIDGEYDKVTNGYDADFIALTPELDLTGTYLDGVCWLQAENLIGKEGGR
;
A
#
# COMPACT_ATOMS: atom_id res chain seq x y z
N MET A 1 -10.36 -10.98 -2.22
CA MET A 1 -9.04 -11.66 -2.25
C MET A 1 -8.47 -11.48 -3.63
N LYS A 2 -7.41 -10.67 -3.79
CA LYS A 2 -6.65 -10.61 -5.03
C LYS A 2 -5.59 -11.72 -5.01
N MET A 3 -5.55 -12.51 -6.07
CA MET A 3 -4.90 -13.82 -6.15
C MET A 3 -3.43 -13.69 -6.57
N ALA A 4 -2.58 -14.63 -6.15
CA ALA A 4 -1.21 -14.75 -6.64
C ALA A 4 -1.16 -15.03 -8.15
N ILE A 5 -0.03 -14.72 -8.79
CA ILE A 5 0.20 -15.11 -10.18
C ILE A 5 0.57 -16.60 -10.19
N GLY A 6 -0.21 -17.41 -10.90
CA GLY A 6 0.07 -18.84 -11.08
C GLY A 6 0.87 -19.09 -12.37
N ILE A 7 1.95 -19.84 -12.28
CA ILE A 7 2.65 -20.39 -13.46
C ILE A 7 2.59 -21.92 -13.44
N ASP A 8 2.44 -22.52 -14.62
CA ASP A 8 2.41 -23.98 -14.81
C ASP A 8 3.71 -24.41 -15.49
N ILE A 9 4.53 -25.20 -14.79
CA ILE A 9 5.76 -25.76 -15.32
C ILE A 9 5.62 -27.28 -15.29
N GLY A 10 5.39 -27.87 -16.47
CA GLY A 10 5.29 -29.32 -16.64
C GLY A 10 4.15 -29.99 -15.85
N GLY A 11 3.03 -29.29 -15.62
CA GLY A 11 1.88 -29.79 -14.86
C GLY A 11 1.91 -29.44 -13.37
N THR A 12 2.98 -28.77 -12.90
CA THR A 12 3.06 -28.27 -11.52
C THR A 12 2.63 -26.80 -11.49
N LYS A 13 1.57 -26.51 -10.73
CA LYS A 13 1.08 -25.14 -10.51
C LYS A 13 1.78 -24.52 -9.30
N ILE A 14 2.55 -23.45 -9.53
CA ILE A 14 3.26 -22.72 -8.48
C ILE A 14 2.84 -21.25 -8.45
N MET A 15 2.89 -20.65 -7.26
CA MET A 15 2.68 -19.21 -7.09
C MET A 15 3.99 -18.47 -7.37
N ALA A 16 3.96 -17.51 -8.27
CA ALA A 16 5.10 -16.72 -8.71
C ALA A 16 4.82 -15.23 -8.48
N GLY A 17 4.85 -14.82 -7.21
CA GLY A 17 4.59 -13.43 -6.81
C GLY A 17 3.12 -13.14 -6.50
N SER A 18 2.81 -11.85 -6.31
CA SER A 18 1.51 -11.38 -5.84
C SER A 18 1.01 -10.19 -6.66
N ILE A 19 -0.31 -10.10 -6.87
CA ILE A 19 -0.96 -8.90 -7.41
C ILE A 19 -1.48 -7.96 -6.30
N LEU A 20 -1.17 -8.29 -5.04
CA LEU A 20 -1.62 -7.54 -3.86
C LEU A 20 -1.09 -6.11 -3.91
N GLN A 21 -1.99 -5.15 -3.76
CA GLN A 21 -1.63 -3.75 -3.62
C GLN A 21 -1.34 -3.44 -2.16
N VAL A 22 -0.42 -2.51 -1.89
CA VAL A 22 -0.02 -2.14 -0.52
C VAL A 22 -1.22 -1.68 0.33
N LYS A 23 -2.11 -0.85 -0.23
CA LYS A 23 -3.35 -0.43 0.46
C LYS A 23 -4.23 -1.61 0.90
N GLU A 24 -4.24 -2.69 0.11
CA GLU A 24 -5.00 -3.90 0.43
C GLU A 24 -4.28 -4.72 1.50
N ALA A 25 -2.94 -4.76 1.49
CA ALA A 25 -2.15 -5.41 2.53
C ALA A 25 -2.41 -4.80 3.92
N VAL A 26 -2.42 -3.47 4.01
CA VAL A 26 -2.72 -2.72 5.24
C VAL A 26 -4.14 -3.05 5.74
N LYS A 27 -5.15 -3.02 4.85
CA LYS A 27 -6.52 -3.36 5.21
C LYS A 27 -6.67 -4.82 5.66
N ASN A 28 -6.04 -5.76 4.94
CA ASN A 28 -6.12 -7.19 5.25
C ASN A 28 -5.58 -7.54 6.64
N VAL A 29 -4.44 -6.99 7.05
CA VAL A 29 -3.87 -7.29 8.38
C VAL A 29 -4.73 -6.76 9.53
N VAL A 30 -5.51 -5.70 9.28
CA VAL A 30 -6.49 -5.17 10.24
C VAL A 30 -7.74 -6.03 10.25
N ASP A 31 -8.29 -6.36 9.07
CA ASP A 31 -9.50 -7.19 8.92
C ASP A 31 -9.30 -8.60 9.53
N TRP A 32 -8.11 -9.17 9.36
CA TRP A 32 -7.73 -10.46 9.97
C TRP A 32 -7.39 -10.36 11.46
N ARG A 33 -7.47 -9.16 12.05
CA ARG A 33 -7.18 -8.88 13.47
C ARG A 33 -5.75 -9.21 13.88
N ILE A 34 -4.80 -9.08 12.95
CA ILE A 34 -3.36 -9.26 13.21
C ILE A 34 -2.75 -8.00 13.83
N ALA A 35 -3.21 -6.82 13.38
CA ALA A 35 -2.74 -5.52 13.87
C ALA A 35 -3.88 -4.51 13.96
N THR A 36 -3.70 -3.46 14.76
CA THR A 36 -4.57 -2.28 14.74
C THR A 36 -4.26 -1.43 13.49
N SER A 37 -5.17 -0.52 13.12
CA SER A 37 -4.96 0.40 11.99
C SER A 37 -3.64 1.17 12.10
N GLU A 38 -3.37 1.77 13.27
CA GLU A 38 -2.13 2.49 13.55
C GLU A 38 -0.89 1.60 13.40
N LYS A 39 -0.93 0.39 13.98
CA LYS A 39 0.20 -0.55 13.89
C LYS A 39 0.43 -1.05 12.45
N SER A 40 -0.63 -1.24 11.67
CA SER A 40 -0.52 -1.64 10.27
C SER A 40 0.14 -0.55 9.41
N LEU A 41 -0.18 0.72 9.65
CA LEU A 41 0.43 1.87 8.96
C LEU A 41 1.89 2.07 9.39
N TYR A 42 2.20 1.87 10.67
CA TYR A 42 3.58 1.85 11.15
C TYR A 42 4.42 0.75 10.48
N MET A 43 3.85 -0.47 10.33
CA MET A 43 4.51 -1.58 9.67
C MET A 43 4.80 -1.29 8.20
N GLU A 44 3.86 -0.65 7.50
CA GLU A 44 4.00 -0.34 6.07
C GLU A 44 5.02 0.77 5.83
N ARG A 45 5.04 1.80 6.68
CA ARG A 45 5.89 2.97 6.48
C ARG A 45 7.20 2.92 7.24
N THR A 46 7.14 3.04 8.56
CA THR A 46 8.32 3.26 9.41
C THR A 46 9.17 2.01 9.52
N ALA A 47 8.56 0.87 9.88
CA ALA A 47 9.31 -0.38 9.98
C ALA A 47 9.93 -0.80 8.63
N SER A 48 9.24 -0.51 7.52
CA SER A 48 9.74 -0.74 6.16
C SER A 48 10.96 0.13 5.85
N ALA A 49 10.89 1.43 6.15
CA ALA A 49 12.00 2.36 5.96
C ALA A 49 13.23 2.00 6.81
N GLU A 50 13.02 1.69 8.09
CA GLU A 50 14.06 1.21 9.02
C GLU A 50 14.72 -0.06 8.49
N SER A 51 13.92 -1.03 8.02
CA SER A 51 14.45 -2.29 7.48
C SER A 51 15.29 -2.11 6.21
N SER A 52 15.05 -1.03 5.48
CA SER A 52 15.72 -0.68 4.23
C SER A 52 16.88 0.32 4.44
N GLY A 53 17.10 0.81 5.66
CA GLY A 53 18.15 1.79 5.98
C GLY A 53 17.93 3.17 5.35
N ILE A 54 16.68 3.53 5.07
CA ILE A 54 16.27 4.83 4.51
C ILE A 54 15.32 5.59 5.45
N ASP A 55 15.28 5.18 6.72
CA ASP A 55 14.60 5.91 7.77
C ASP A 55 15.20 7.31 7.95
N GLY A 56 14.38 8.25 8.41
CA GLY A 56 14.81 9.62 8.68
C GLY A 56 14.46 10.61 7.57
N GLU A 57 14.37 10.17 6.31
CA GLU A 57 14.02 11.01 5.15
C GLU A 57 12.57 10.82 4.70
N TYR A 58 12.11 9.57 4.54
CA TYR A 58 10.84 9.24 3.86
C TYR A 58 9.72 8.77 4.80
N ASP A 59 10.01 8.57 6.08
CA ASP A 59 9.09 8.00 7.07
C ASP A 59 8.32 9.06 7.90
N LYS A 60 8.46 10.35 7.57
CA LYS A 60 7.94 11.47 8.38
C LYS A 60 6.87 12.28 7.66
N VAL A 61 5.84 12.70 8.39
CA VAL A 61 4.96 13.80 7.98
C VAL A 61 5.24 14.95 8.94
N THR A 62 6.24 15.76 8.60
CA THR A 62 6.70 16.87 9.43
C THR A 62 7.28 17.97 8.56
N ASN A 63 7.32 19.19 9.10
CA ASN A 63 7.85 20.35 8.37
C ASN A 63 9.33 20.16 8.01
N GLY A 64 9.69 20.63 6.81
CA GLY A 64 11.07 20.55 6.31
C GLY A 64 11.40 19.27 5.53
N TYR A 65 10.41 18.43 5.24
CA TYR A 65 10.52 17.23 4.41
C TYR A 65 9.50 17.30 3.26
N ASP A 66 9.74 16.51 2.22
CA ASP A 66 8.84 16.39 1.08
C ASP A 66 7.46 15.91 1.55
N ALA A 67 6.41 16.55 1.04
CA ALA A 67 5.04 16.26 1.45
C ALA A 67 4.47 15.04 0.71
N ASP A 68 5.10 13.89 0.96
CA ASP A 68 4.73 12.57 0.44
C ASP A 68 3.80 11.86 1.44
N PHE A 69 2.53 11.72 1.07
CA PHE A 69 1.55 11.04 1.90
C PHE A 69 0.38 10.50 1.10
N ILE A 70 -0.34 9.56 1.73
CA ILE A 70 -1.63 9.10 1.26
C ILE A 70 -2.73 9.60 2.19
N ALA A 71 -3.87 9.93 1.61
CA ALA A 71 -5.09 10.21 2.36
C ALA A 71 -5.96 8.95 2.39
N LEU A 72 -6.45 8.60 3.58
CA LEU A 72 -7.25 7.40 3.83
C LEU A 72 -8.56 7.77 4.54
N THR A 73 -9.60 6.98 4.34
CA THR A 73 -10.78 6.97 5.23
C THR A 73 -10.45 6.28 6.56
N PRO A 74 -11.28 6.42 7.61
CA PRO A 74 -11.14 5.64 8.84
C PRO A 74 -11.15 4.12 8.62
N GLU A 75 -11.82 3.67 7.56
CA GLU A 75 -11.90 2.27 7.13
C GLU A 75 -10.68 1.82 6.28
N LEU A 76 -9.65 2.68 6.18
CA LEU A 76 -8.41 2.46 5.43
C LEU A 76 -8.59 2.37 3.91
N ASP A 77 -9.64 2.99 3.38
CA ASP A 77 -9.80 3.12 1.92
C ASP A 77 -9.02 4.33 1.41
N LEU A 78 -8.24 4.13 0.33
CA LEU A 78 -7.45 5.19 -0.28
C LEU A 78 -8.35 6.25 -0.92
N THR A 79 -8.14 7.52 -0.57
CA THR A 79 -8.84 8.66 -1.18
C THR A 79 -7.94 9.48 -2.09
N GLY A 80 -6.62 9.52 -1.81
CA GLY A 80 -5.65 10.14 -2.71
C GLY A 80 -4.20 9.90 -2.34
N THR A 81 -3.30 10.18 -3.27
CA THR A 81 -1.84 10.11 -3.11
C THR A 81 -1.25 11.45 -3.51
N TYR A 82 -0.41 11.98 -2.63
CA TYR A 82 0.27 13.25 -2.78
C TYR A 82 1.77 13.00 -2.78
N LEU A 83 2.46 13.56 -3.76
CA LEU A 83 3.92 13.54 -3.84
C LEU A 83 4.41 14.98 -3.96
N ASP A 84 5.34 15.37 -3.09
CA ASP A 84 5.82 16.75 -2.94
C ASP A 84 4.64 17.76 -2.81
N GLY A 85 3.61 17.36 -2.06
CA GLY A 85 2.40 18.16 -1.85
C GLY A 85 1.46 18.28 -3.06
N VAL A 86 1.83 17.73 -4.22
CA VAL A 86 1.01 17.72 -5.42
C VAL A 86 0.10 16.48 -5.41
N CYS A 87 -1.18 16.65 -5.70
CA CYS A 87 -2.10 15.52 -5.87
C CYS A 87 -1.76 14.76 -7.17
N TRP A 88 -1.25 13.54 -7.04
CA TRP A 88 -0.94 12.65 -8.17
C TRP A 88 -2.08 11.71 -8.49
N LEU A 89 -2.80 11.28 -7.47
CA LEU A 89 -3.90 10.35 -7.59
C LEU A 89 -5.04 10.81 -6.69
N GLN A 90 -6.24 10.82 -7.26
CA GLN A 90 -7.48 10.89 -6.50
C GLN A 90 -8.24 9.60 -6.77
N ALA A 91 -8.70 8.92 -5.73
CA ALA A 91 -9.26 7.57 -5.87
C ALA A 91 -10.55 7.56 -6.71
N GLU A 92 -11.29 8.66 -6.75
CA GLU A 92 -12.41 8.86 -7.68
C GLU A 92 -12.00 8.70 -9.16
N ASN A 93 -10.74 9.03 -9.51
CA ASN A 93 -10.19 8.86 -10.86
C ASN A 93 -9.83 7.40 -11.18
N LEU A 94 -9.92 6.49 -10.21
CA LEU A 94 -9.79 5.04 -10.42
C LEU A 94 -11.14 4.38 -10.75
N ILE A 95 -12.26 5.06 -10.48
CA ILE A 95 -13.61 4.53 -10.74
C ILE A 95 -13.78 4.42 -12.26
N GLY A 96 -13.74 3.17 -12.77
CA GLY A 96 -13.82 2.85 -14.20
C GLY A 96 -12.51 2.40 -14.88
N LYS A 97 -11.39 2.32 -14.15
CA LYS A 97 -10.10 1.80 -14.67
C LYS A 97 -9.74 0.37 -14.23
N GLU A 98 -10.53 -0.26 -13.37
CA GLU A 98 -10.40 -1.69 -13.06
C GLU A 98 -10.99 -2.54 -14.19
N GLY A 99 -10.26 -2.69 -15.31
CA GLY A 99 -10.71 -3.56 -16.40
C GLY A 99 -9.96 -3.46 -17.72
N GLY A 100 -8.77 -2.86 -17.77
CA GLY A 100 -8.03 -2.72 -19.02
C GLY A 100 -6.53 -2.84 -18.83
N ARG A 101 -6.04 -4.06 -18.60
CA ARG A 101 -4.70 -4.52 -19.01
C ARG A 101 -4.78 -5.99 -19.36
#